data_AF-H0E9N6-F1
#
_entry.id   AF-H0E9N6-F1
#
_cell.length_a   1.000
_cell.length_b   1.000
_cell.length_c   1.000
_cell.angle_alpha   90.00
_cell.angle_beta   90.00
_cell.angle_gamma   90.00
#
_symmetry.space_group_name_H-M   'P 1'
#
loop_
_entity.id
_entity.type
_entity.pdbx_description
1 polymer ?
#
loop_
_entity_poly.entity_id
_entity_poly.type
_entity_poly.pdbx_seq_one_letter_code
_entity_poly.pdbx_strand_id
1 'polypeptide(L)'
;MRALETTLANGDVARLSGALRPAATSLAATVPPLADVLGRLRPVSRCLQRVVAPALLTPIDDGPLSAGVAPYRELLSAGVGLASAGQAFDGLGQTIRYNLGVGNQLITLDQGTPAEAQTRAERPLLGSRPAPPARRPPLRDDVACETQAPQPLAADPIPFRAAQRRAPIDRYAARRAAVRIARSIEGAGR
;
A
#
# COMPACT_ATOMS: atom_id res chain seq x y z
N MET A 1 26.33 -64.15 17.73
CA MET A 1 26.31 -63.73 19.15
C MET A 1 27.70 -63.35 19.68
N ARG A 2 28.77 -64.13 19.45
CA ARG A 2 30.14 -63.84 19.94
C ARG A 2 30.70 -62.44 19.63
N ALA A 3 30.42 -61.87 18.45
CA ALA A 3 30.93 -60.54 18.06
C ALA A 3 30.36 -59.39 18.92
N LEU A 4 29.11 -59.54 19.37
CA LEU A 4 28.42 -58.57 20.24
C LEU A 4 28.93 -58.68 21.68
N GLU A 5 29.20 -59.90 22.14
CA GLU A 5 29.81 -60.17 23.45
C GLU A 5 31.23 -59.59 23.53
N THR A 6 32.04 -59.71 22.47
CA THR A 6 33.38 -59.10 22.43
C THR A 6 33.37 -57.57 22.42
N THR A 7 32.40 -56.93 21.75
CA THR A 7 32.30 -55.44 21.77
C THR A 7 31.82 -54.92 23.12
N LEU A 8 30.97 -55.68 23.83
CA LEU A 8 30.58 -55.40 25.20
C LEU A 8 31.74 -55.65 26.20
N ALA A 9 32.51 -56.74 26.04
CA ALA A 9 33.64 -57.06 26.90
C ALA A 9 34.82 -56.07 26.74
N ASN A 10 35.04 -55.55 25.54
CA ASN A 10 36.11 -54.58 25.26
C ASN A 10 35.77 -53.14 25.70
N GLY A 11 34.57 -52.90 26.25
CA GLY A 11 34.15 -51.58 26.73
C GLY A 11 33.95 -50.54 25.63
N ASP A 12 34.01 -50.92 24.35
CA ASP A 12 33.91 -50.00 23.21
C ASP A 12 32.56 -49.27 23.17
N VAL A 13 31.47 -49.97 23.54
CA VAL A 13 30.13 -49.38 23.67
C VAL A 13 30.09 -48.35 24.79
N ALA A 14 30.68 -48.66 25.95
CA ALA A 14 30.74 -47.72 27.07
C ALA A 14 31.58 -46.49 26.72
N ARG A 15 32.71 -46.68 26.03
CA ARG A 15 33.59 -45.61 25.57
C ARG A 15 32.93 -44.71 24.52
N LEU A 16 32.24 -45.30 23.55
CA LEU A 16 31.44 -44.56 22.56
C LEU A 16 30.29 -43.79 23.22
N SER A 17 29.59 -44.42 24.16
CA SER A 17 28.52 -43.75 24.92
C SER A 17 29.04 -42.60 25.77
N GLY A 18 30.22 -42.76 26.39
CA GLY A 18 30.91 -41.71 27.13
C GLY A 18 31.34 -40.55 26.22
N ALA A 19 31.76 -40.84 24.99
CA ALA A 19 32.13 -39.83 24.00
C ALA A 19 30.91 -39.06 23.44
N LEU A 20 29.75 -39.72 23.29
CA LEU A 20 28.51 -39.11 22.79
C LEU A 20 27.74 -38.34 23.85
N ARG A 21 27.88 -38.71 25.13
CA ARG A 21 27.12 -38.13 26.25
C ARG A 21 27.27 -36.60 26.38
N PRO A 22 28.45 -35.97 26.19
CA PRO A 22 28.57 -34.52 26.20
C PRO A 22 27.81 -33.85 25.06
N ALA A 23 27.87 -34.41 23.84
CA ALA A 23 27.15 -33.89 22.69
C ALA A 23 25.63 -34.02 22.88
N ALA A 24 25.16 -35.16 23.39
CA ALA A 24 23.74 -35.36 23.72
C ALA A 24 23.26 -34.40 24.82
N THR A 25 24.07 -34.19 25.86
CA THR A 25 23.77 -33.23 26.95
C THR A 25 23.72 -31.80 26.41
N SER A 26 24.67 -31.42 25.56
CA SER A 26 24.70 -30.09 24.94
C SER A 26 23.47 -29.87 24.05
N LEU A 27 23.11 -30.84 23.22
CA LEU A 27 21.91 -30.76 22.40
C LEU A 27 20.65 -30.66 23.26
N ALA A 28 20.53 -31.48 24.30
CA ALA A 28 19.40 -31.45 25.22
C ALA A 28 19.27 -30.09 25.94
N ALA A 29 20.38 -29.41 26.20
CA ALA A 29 20.38 -28.06 26.78
C ALA A 29 20.01 -26.97 25.76
N THR A 30 20.35 -27.14 24.47
CA THR A 30 20.11 -26.13 23.42
C THR A 30 18.72 -26.24 22.77
N VAL A 31 18.14 -27.43 22.69
CA VAL A 31 16.84 -27.64 22.04
C VAL A 31 15.70 -26.85 22.70
N PRO A 32 15.52 -26.85 24.03
CA PRO A 32 14.43 -26.10 24.66
C PRO A 32 14.44 -24.58 24.40
N PRO A 33 15.55 -23.84 24.58
CA PRO A 33 15.56 -22.40 24.30
C PRO A 33 15.37 -22.11 22.81
N LEU A 34 15.89 -22.95 21.91
CA LEU A 34 15.63 -22.81 20.48
C LEU A 34 14.14 -23.01 20.16
N ALA A 35 13.51 -24.02 20.77
CA ALA A 35 12.08 -24.27 20.62
C ALA A 35 11.25 -23.09 21.13
N ASP A 36 11.64 -22.45 22.24
CA ASP A 36 10.98 -21.24 22.75
C ASP A 36 11.11 -20.08 21.76
N VAL A 37 12.31 -19.80 21.25
CA VAL A 37 12.54 -18.74 20.25
C VAL A 37 11.72 -18.98 18.99
N LEU A 38 11.73 -20.21 18.46
CA LEU A 38 10.93 -20.57 17.28
C LEU A 38 9.42 -20.47 17.57
N GLY A 39 9.00 -20.78 18.80
CA GLY A 39 7.64 -20.58 19.27
C GLY A 39 7.21 -19.11 19.19
N ARG A 40 8.09 -18.18 19.56
CA ARG A 40 7.85 -16.73 19.50
C ARG A 40 7.89 -16.17 18.06
N LEU A 41 8.66 -16.78 17.16
CA LEU A 41 8.72 -16.35 15.75
C LEU A 41 7.54 -16.85 14.91
N ARG A 42 6.92 -17.97 15.31
CA ARG A 42 5.77 -18.56 14.61
C ARG A 42 4.61 -17.58 14.35
N PRO A 43 4.11 -16.79 15.31
CA PRO A 43 3.03 -15.82 15.05
C PRO A 43 3.45 -14.76 14.02
N VAL A 44 4.69 -14.26 14.10
CA VAL A 44 5.24 -13.30 13.14
C VAL A 44 5.27 -13.89 11.72
N SER A 45 5.79 -15.11 11.57
CA SER A 45 5.83 -15.80 10.28
C SER A 45 4.43 -16.00 9.71
N ARG A 46 3.45 -16.38 10.55
CA ARG A 46 2.07 -16.58 10.11
C ARG A 46 1.39 -15.27 9.71
N CYS A 47 1.59 -14.19 10.46
CA CYS A 47 1.12 -12.86 10.12
C CYS A 47 1.67 -12.42 8.74
N LEU A 48 2.99 -12.56 8.55
CA LEU A 48 3.63 -12.22 7.28
C LEU A 48 3.05 -13.03 6.12
N GLN A 49 2.87 -14.34 6.28
CA GLN A 49 2.38 -15.22 5.21
C GLN A 49 0.89 -15.04 4.91
N ARG A 50 0.05 -14.81 5.93
CA ARG A 50 -1.42 -14.83 5.78
C ARG A 50 -2.03 -13.45 5.56
N VAL A 51 -1.38 -12.41 6.04
CA VAL A 51 -1.96 -11.05 6.05
C VAL A 51 -1.12 -10.09 5.23
N VAL A 52 0.18 -9.99 5.53
CA VAL A 52 1.04 -8.97 4.92
C VAL A 52 1.41 -9.31 3.48
N ALA A 53 1.93 -10.51 3.23
CA ALA A 53 2.39 -10.91 1.90
C ALA A 53 1.25 -10.91 0.87
N PRO A 54 0.04 -11.43 1.15
CA PRO A 54 -1.07 -11.33 0.20
C PRO A 54 -1.44 -9.89 -0.11
N ALA A 55 -1.47 -8.99 0.88
CA ALA A 55 -1.80 -7.59 0.67
C ALA A 55 -0.75 -6.84 -0.18
N LEU A 56 0.52 -7.22 -0.09
CA LEU A 56 1.62 -6.52 -0.79
C LEU A 56 1.96 -7.14 -2.15
N LEU A 57 1.75 -8.44 -2.32
CA LEU A 57 2.23 -9.19 -3.47
C LEU A 57 1.13 -9.56 -4.46
N THR A 58 -0.14 -9.58 -4.03
CA THR A 58 -1.25 -9.92 -4.93
C THR A 58 -1.61 -8.69 -5.76
N PRO A 59 -1.50 -8.75 -7.10
CA PRO A 59 -1.94 -7.67 -7.97
C PRO A 59 -3.42 -7.40 -7.79
N ILE A 60 -3.80 -6.12 -7.81
CA ILE A 60 -5.20 -5.71 -7.77
C ILE A 60 -5.73 -5.77 -9.21
N ASP A 61 -6.83 -6.51 -9.41
CA ASP A 61 -7.54 -6.53 -10.68
C ASP A 61 -8.66 -5.49 -10.70
N ASP A 62 -8.42 -4.38 -11.37
CA ASP A 62 -9.37 -3.31 -11.70
C ASP A 62 -9.70 -3.29 -13.21
N GLY A 63 -9.64 -4.46 -13.86
CA GLY A 63 -9.93 -4.63 -15.29
C GLY A 63 -9.03 -3.75 -16.18
N PRO A 64 -9.58 -2.81 -16.98
CA PRO A 64 -8.76 -1.94 -17.85
C PRO A 64 -7.78 -1.02 -17.13
N LEU A 65 -7.95 -0.82 -15.81
CA LEU A 65 -7.10 0.05 -15.00
C LEU A 65 -6.06 -0.74 -14.17
N SER A 66 -6.03 -2.07 -14.30
CA SER A 66 -5.05 -2.93 -13.62
C SER A 66 -3.62 -2.59 -14.06
N ALA A 67 -2.72 -2.32 -13.11
CA ALA A 67 -1.30 -2.10 -13.44
C ALA A 67 -0.55 -3.40 -13.78
N GLY A 68 -1.12 -4.56 -13.45
CA GLY A 68 -0.52 -5.88 -13.71
C GLY A 68 0.73 -6.18 -12.86
N VAL A 69 1.00 -5.37 -11.84
CA VAL A 69 2.14 -5.53 -10.93
C VAL A 69 1.68 -5.62 -9.48
N ALA A 70 2.57 -6.10 -8.61
CA ALA A 70 2.29 -6.16 -7.19
C ALA A 70 2.17 -4.74 -6.57
N PRO A 71 1.24 -4.52 -5.62
CA PRO A 71 0.98 -3.22 -5.01
C PRO A 71 2.22 -2.52 -4.43
N TYR A 72 3.18 -3.26 -3.87
CA TYR A 72 4.40 -2.64 -3.34
C TYR A 72 5.23 -1.92 -4.42
N ARG A 73 5.17 -2.37 -5.68
CA ARG A 73 5.83 -1.71 -6.81
C ARG A 73 5.08 -0.46 -7.25
N GLU A 74 3.74 -0.52 -7.23
CA GLU A 74 2.92 0.65 -7.47
C GLU A 74 3.18 1.74 -6.43
N LEU A 75 3.27 1.38 -5.15
CA LEU A 75 3.57 2.32 -4.07
C LEU A 75 4.91 3.04 -4.28
N LEU A 76 5.96 2.30 -4.68
CA LEU A 76 7.26 2.90 -4.99
C LEU A 76 7.17 3.86 -6.18
N SER A 77 6.40 3.51 -7.22
CA SER A 77 6.17 4.41 -8.36
C SER A 77 5.34 5.65 -7.98
N ALA A 78 4.35 5.50 -7.10
CA ALA A 78 3.54 6.59 -6.58
C ALA A 78 4.36 7.59 -5.76
N GLY A 79 5.41 7.12 -5.07
CA GLY A 79 6.35 7.97 -4.34
C GLY A 79 7.03 9.01 -5.24
N VAL A 80 7.34 8.67 -6.50
CA VAL A 80 7.89 9.63 -7.47
C VAL A 80 6.87 10.72 -7.80
N GLY A 81 5.60 10.34 -7.98
CA GLY A 81 4.51 11.28 -8.21
C GLY A 81 4.29 12.21 -7.02
N LEU A 82 4.33 11.66 -5.81
CA LEU A 82 4.15 12.43 -4.57
C LEU A 82 5.30 13.42 -4.32
N ALA A 83 6.54 12.98 -4.54
CA ALA A 83 7.71 13.86 -4.46
C ALA A 83 7.62 15.00 -5.50
N SER A 84 7.10 14.71 -6.70
CA SER A 84 6.89 15.72 -7.74
C SER A 84 5.78 16.72 -7.38
N ALA A 85 4.74 16.28 -6.67
CA ALA A 85 3.70 17.17 -6.16
C ALA A 85 4.22 18.11 -5.06
N GLY A 86 5.18 17.66 -4.25
CA GLY A 86 5.84 18.45 -3.21
C GLY A 86 6.68 19.61 -3.73
N GLN A 87 7.08 19.62 -5.01
CA GLN A 87 7.86 20.69 -5.63
C GLN A 87 7.12 22.03 -5.73
N ALA A 88 5.81 22.07 -5.45
CA ALA A 88 5.05 23.31 -5.40
C ALA A 88 5.25 24.10 -4.09
N PHE A 89 6.03 23.56 -3.13
CA PHE A 89 6.36 24.18 -1.86
C PHE A 89 7.86 24.39 -1.78
N ASP A 90 8.31 25.64 -1.78
CA ASP A 90 9.69 26.00 -1.48
C ASP A 90 9.75 26.90 -0.23
N GLY A 91 10.97 27.24 0.21
CA GLY A 91 11.18 28.14 1.35
C GLY A 91 10.72 29.58 1.12
N LEU A 92 10.22 29.91 -0.08
CA LEU A 92 9.71 31.22 -0.45
C LEU A 92 8.16 31.25 -0.51
N GLY A 93 7.50 30.09 -0.44
CA GLY A 93 6.05 29.96 -0.31
C GLY A 93 5.45 28.88 -1.20
N GLN A 94 4.12 28.90 -1.33
CA GLN A 94 3.42 28.04 -2.29
C GLN A 94 3.53 28.64 -3.69
N THR A 95 4.14 27.91 -4.62
CA THR A 95 4.05 28.25 -6.05
C THR A 95 2.69 27.83 -6.59
N ILE A 96 1.81 28.79 -6.89
CA ILE A 96 0.49 28.51 -7.46
C ILE A 96 0.67 28.09 -8.93
N ARG A 97 0.43 26.81 -9.21
CA ARG A 97 0.28 26.29 -10.58
C ARG A 97 -1.16 26.48 -11.04
N TYR A 98 -1.38 27.44 -11.93
CA TYR A 98 -2.68 27.63 -12.58
C TYR A 98 -2.92 26.54 -13.62
N ASN A 99 -3.70 25.52 -13.25
CA ASN A 99 -4.16 24.49 -14.17
C ASN A 99 -5.53 24.90 -14.74
N LEU A 100 -5.57 25.25 -16.03
CA LEU A 100 -6.83 25.51 -16.72
C LEU A 100 -7.44 24.19 -17.20
N GLY A 101 -8.41 23.66 -16.45
CA GLY A 101 -9.22 22.54 -16.89
C GLY A 101 -10.16 22.97 -18.01
N VAL A 102 -10.03 22.38 -19.20
CA VAL A 102 -11.02 22.49 -20.28
C VAL A 102 -11.89 21.25 -20.25
N GLY A 103 -13.21 21.42 -20.15
CA GLY A 103 -14.13 20.30 -19.98
C GLY A 103 -15.59 20.72 -19.87
N ASN A 104 -16.49 19.94 -20.47
CA ASN A 104 -17.91 20.26 -20.46
C ASN A 104 -18.59 19.89 -19.13
N GLN A 105 -17.89 19.19 -18.24
CA GLN A 105 -18.37 18.89 -16.89
C GLN A 105 -17.75 19.83 -15.88
N LEU A 106 -18.57 20.55 -15.11
CA LEU A 106 -18.10 21.35 -13.98
C LEU A 106 -18.01 20.47 -12.74
N ILE A 107 -16.86 20.47 -12.08
CA ILE A 107 -16.61 19.80 -10.81
C ILE A 107 -16.34 20.89 -9.77
N THR A 108 -17.16 20.92 -8.72
CA THR A 108 -16.95 21.80 -7.57
C THR A 108 -16.41 20.95 -6.43
N LEU A 109 -15.22 21.28 -5.92
CA LEU A 109 -14.52 20.52 -4.87
C LEU A 109 -14.94 20.95 -3.46
N ASP A 110 -15.81 21.95 -3.33
CA ASP A 110 -16.24 22.49 -2.04
C ASP A 110 -17.74 22.82 -2.02
N GLN A 111 -18.40 22.50 -0.92
CA GLN A 111 -19.75 22.97 -0.62
C GLN A 111 -19.69 23.74 0.70
N GLY A 112 -19.20 24.99 0.66
CA GLY A 112 -19.42 25.94 1.76
C GLY A 112 -18.29 26.86 2.19
N THR A 113 -17.07 26.81 1.62
CA THR A 113 -16.05 27.84 1.93
C THR A 113 -15.94 28.92 0.83
N PRO A 114 -15.44 30.13 1.15
CA PRO A 114 -15.28 31.22 0.18
C PRO A 114 -14.30 30.92 -0.97
N ALA A 115 -13.51 29.85 -0.85
CA ALA A 115 -12.54 29.42 -1.85
C ALA A 115 -13.13 28.26 -2.66
N GLU A 116 -14.16 28.54 -3.45
CA GLU A 116 -14.80 27.54 -4.30
C GLU A 116 -13.81 27.07 -5.39
N ALA A 117 -13.12 25.96 -5.14
CA ALA A 117 -12.25 25.33 -6.11
C ALA A 117 -13.10 24.60 -7.17
N GLN A 118 -13.27 25.27 -8.31
CA GLN A 118 -13.93 24.69 -9.48
C GLN A 118 -12.90 24.20 -10.49
N THR A 119 -13.14 23.01 -11.04
CA THR A 119 -12.38 22.51 -12.18
C THR A 119 -13.34 21.92 -13.21
N ARG A 120 -12.82 21.56 -14.39
CA ARG A 120 -13.61 20.99 -15.46
C ARG A 120 -13.02 19.69 -15.97
N ALA A 121 -13.89 18.74 -16.26
CA ALA A 121 -13.53 17.44 -16.84
C ALA A 121 -14.18 17.27 -18.22
N GLU A 122 -13.46 16.60 -19.13
CA GLU A 122 -13.97 16.25 -20.46
C GLU A 122 -14.85 14.98 -20.44
N ARG A 123 -14.68 14.14 -19.41
CA ARG A 123 -15.38 12.87 -19.23
C ARG A 123 -16.23 12.86 -17.97
N PRO A 124 -17.32 12.06 -17.94
CA PRO A 124 -18.12 11.86 -16.74
C PRO A 124 -17.32 11.27 -15.60
N LEU A 125 -17.60 11.76 -14.39
CA LEU A 125 -17.18 11.09 -13.17
C LEU A 125 -17.85 9.71 -13.14
N LEU A 126 -17.03 8.65 -13.19
CA LEU A 126 -17.51 7.27 -13.23
C LEU A 126 -17.83 6.74 -11.83
N GLY A 127 -17.28 7.35 -10.78
CA GLY A 127 -17.43 6.95 -9.39
C GLY A 127 -16.08 6.65 -8.76
N SER A 128 -16.09 5.81 -7.73
CA SER A 128 -14.87 5.38 -7.03
C SER A 128 -14.67 3.89 -7.13
N ARG A 129 -13.41 3.49 -7.23
CA ARG A 129 -12.94 2.11 -7.14
C ARG A 129 -11.73 2.08 -6.20
N PRO A 130 -11.67 1.14 -5.24
CA PRO A 130 -12.76 0.27 -4.82
C PRO A 130 -13.93 1.07 -4.22
N ALA A 131 -15.07 0.40 -4.04
CA ALA A 131 -16.16 0.91 -3.23
C ALA A 131 -15.64 1.31 -1.82
N PRO A 132 -15.90 2.54 -1.34
CA PRO A 132 -15.56 2.90 0.02
C PRO A 132 -16.33 1.98 0.98
N PRO A 133 -15.68 1.46 2.02
CA PRO A 133 -16.35 0.61 2.98
C PRO A 133 -17.44 1.41 3.71
N ALA A 134 -18.56 0.76 4.05
CA ALA A 134 -19.68 1.41 4.73
C ALA A 134 -19.28 2.08 6.05
N ARG A 135 -18.22 1.57 6.70
CA ARG A 135 -17.57 2.15 7.87
C ARG A 135 -16.07 1.97 7.75
N ARG A 136 -15.30 2.95 8.24
CA ARG A 136 -13.84 2.80 8.35
C ARG A 136 -13.52 1.56 9.21
N PRO A 137 -12.71 0.61 8.73
CA PRO A 137 -12.30 -0.53 9.54
C PRO A 137 -11.60 -0.05 10.82
N PRO A 138 -11.92 -0.63 12.00
CA PRO A 138 -11.25 -0.25 13.23
C PRO A 138 -9.79 -0.74 13.21
N LEU A 139 -8.88 0.06 13.74
CA LEU A 139 -7.53 -0.41 14.07
C LEU A 139 -7.65 -1.32 15.31
N ARG A 140 -7.09 -2.53 15.21
CA ARG A 140 -7.10 -3.54 16.27
C ARG A 140 -5.66 -3.95 16.59
N ASP A 141 -5.00 -3.15 17.41
CA ASP A 141 -3.65 -3.43 17.93
C ASP A 141 -3.68 -4.43 19.10
N ASP A 142 -4.86 -4.63 19.70
CA ASP A 142 -5.15 -5.61 20.74
C ASP A 142 -5.24 -7.07 20.25
N VAL A 143 -5.32 -7.28 18.93
CA VAL A 143 -5.52 -8.60 18.32
C VAL A 143 -4.27 -9.05 17.57
N ALA A 144 -3.81 -10.27 17.85
CA ALA A 144 -2.67 -10.87 17.17
C ALA A 144 -2.86 -10.90 15.65
N CYS A 145 -1.89 -10.36 14.91
CA CYS A 145 -1.98 -10.16 13.46
C CYS A 145 -2.36 -11.44 12.69
N GLU A 146 -1.81 -12.59 13.06
CA GLU A 146 -2.06 -13.87 12.39
C GLU A 146 -3.49 -14.39 12.49
N THR A 147 -4.31 -13.76 13.34
CA THR A 147 -5.74 -14.05 13.53
C THR A 147 -6.64 -13.03 12.84
N GLN A 148 -6.07 -11.91 12.36
CA GLN A 148 -6.84 -10.88 11.67
C GLN A 148 -7.20 -11.35 10.25
N ALA A 149 -8.38 -10.95 9.78
CA ALA A 149 -8.79 -11.24 8.42
C ALA A 149 -7.91 -10.45 7.42
N PRO A 150 -7.49 -11.06 6.30
CA PRO A 150 -6.80 -10.34 5.24
C PRO A 150 -7.72 -9.25 4.66
N GLN A 151 -7.11 -8.16 4.19
CA GLN A 151 -7.85 -7.09 3.53
C GLN A 151 -8.47 -7.60 2.22
N PRO A 152 -9.73 -7.27 1.91
CA PRO A 152 -10.32 -7.59 0.62
C PRO A 152 -9.59 -6.79 -0.47
N LEU A 153 -9.20 -7.47 -1.55
CA LEU A 153 -8.50 -6.87 -2.70
C LEU A 153 -9.42 -6.64 -3.91
N ALA A 154 -10.73 -6.81 -3.73
CA ALA A 154 -11.71 -6.58 -4.79
C ALA A 154 -11.82 -5.07 -5.09
N ALA A 155 -11.74 -4.71 -6.37
CA ALA A 155 -11.83 -3.34 -6.86
C ALA A 155 -13.24 -2.95 -7.35
N ASP A 156 -14.27 -3.57 -6.78
CA ASP A 156 -15.65 -3.41 -7.26
C ASP A 156 -16.07 -1.93 -7.29
N PRO A 157 -16.62 -1.45 -8.43
CA PRO A 157 -17.04 -0.06 -8.55
C PRO A 157 -18.31 0.27 -7.80
N ILE A 158 -18.34 1.50 -7.29
CA ILE A 158 -19.60 2.22 -7.08
C ILE A 158 -19.75 3.31 -8.14
N PRO A 159 -20.91 3.39 -8.84
CA PRO A 159 -21.14 4.48 -9.77
C PRO A 159 -21.27 5.80 -9.02
N PHE A 160 -20.79 6.88 -9.62
CA PHE A 160 -21.00 8.22 -9.10
C PHE A 160 -22.51 8.53 -9.00
N ARG A 161 -22.96 9.01 -7.83
CA ARG A 161 -24.36 9.36 -7.55
C ARG A 161 -24.49 10.85 -7.25
N ALA A 162 -24.38 11.71 -8.26
CA ALA A 162 -24.81 13.10 -8.17
C ALA A 162 -25.17 13.65 -9.56
N ALA A 163 -25.84 14.79 -9.59
CA ALA A 163 -26.20 15.46 -10.83
C ALA A 163 -24.93 15.96 -11.56
N GLN A 164 -24.68 15.45 -12.76
CA GLN A 164 -23.64 15.96 -13.65
C GLN A 164 -24.25 16.99 -14.60
N ARG A 165 -23.79 18.24 -14.51
CA ARG A 165 -24.21 19.29 -15.44
C ARG A 165 -23.20 19.39 -16.58
N ARG A 166 -23.69 19.24 -17.81
CA ARG A 166 -22.93 19.59 -19.01
C ARG A 166 -23.13 21.08 -19.29
N ALA A 167 -22.06 21.86 -19.16
CA ALA A 167 -22.04 23.25 -19.58
C ALA A 167 -21.32 23.32 -20.94
N PRO A 168 -21.98 23.72 -22.04
CA PRO A 168 -21.31 23.89 -23.32
C PRO A 168 -20.19 24.93 -23.19
N ILE A 169 -19.03 24.64 -23.80
CA ILE A 169 -17.88 25.56 -23.80
C ILE A 169 -17.79 26.24 -25.16
N ASP A 170 -17.86 27.56 -25.16
CA ASP A 170 -17.33 28.37 -26.26
C ASP A 170 -15.80 28.39 -26.17
N ARG A 171 -15.15 27.56 -27.00
CA ARG A 171 -13.69 27.44 -27.06
C ARG A 171 -13.01 28.75 -27.43
N TYR A 172 -13.66 29.60 -28.25
CA TYR A 172 -13.12 30.89 -28.63
C TYR A 172 -13.17 31.88 -27.48
N ALA A 173 -14.29 31.93 -26.74
CA ALA A 173 -14.39 32.76 -25.54
C ALA A 173 -13.37 32.34 -24.47
N ALA A 174 -13.21 31.04 -24.23
CA ALA A 174 -12.23 30.53 -23.26
C ALA A 174 -10.78 30.91 -23.64
N ARG A 175 -10.40 30.76 -24.92
CA ARG A 175 -9.08 31.16 -25.42
C ARG A 175 -8.83 32.66 -25.26
N ARG A 176 -9.82 33.50 -25.56
CA ARG A 176 -9.71 34.96 -25.36
C ARG A 176 -9.53 35.33 -23.90
N ALA A 177 -10.22 34.65 -22.98
CA ALA A 177 -10.08 34.87 -21.56
C ALA A 177 -8.67 34.48 -21.07
N ALA A 178 -8.16 33.32 -21.49
CA ALA A 178 -6.82 32.85 -21.13
C ALA A 178 -5.71 33.81 -21.58
N VAL A 179 -5.77 34.31 -22.82
CA VAL A 179 -4.81 35.31 -23.34
C VAL A 179 -4.86 36.61 -22.53
N ARG A 180 -6.05 37.02 -22.10
CA ARG A 180 -6.23 38.25 -21.29
C ARG A 180 -5.59 38.10 -19.90
N ILE A 181 -5.79 36.95 -19.27
CA ILE A 181 -5.20 36.62 -17.96
C ILE A 181 -3.67 36.55 -18.06
N ALA A 182 -3.13 35.89 -19.10
CA ALA A 182 -1.68 35.82 -19.31
C ALA A 182 -1.06 37.22 -19.40
N ARG A 183 -1.68 38.13 -20.17
CA ARG A 183 -1.23 39.52 -20.29
C ARG A 183 -1.34 40.32 -18.99
N SER A 184 -2.37 40.10 -18.16
CA SER A 184 -2.48 40.79 -16.88
C SER A 184 -1.40 40.36 -15.88
N ILE A 185 -0.96 39.10 -15.95
CA ILE A 185 0.13 38.60 -15.11
C ILE A 185 1.48 39.17 -15.57
N GLU A 186 1.74 39.21 -16.88
CA GLU A 186 2.94 39.85 -17.45
C GLU A 186 3.02 41.35 -17.14
N GLY A 187 1.87 42.04 -17.03
CA GLY A 187 1.80 43.46 -16.68
C GLY A 187 1.95 43.75 -15.18
N ALA A 188 1.70 42.80 -14.29
CA ALA A 188 1.77 42.97 -12.84
C ALA A 188 3.18 42.77 -12.25
N GLY A 189 4.15 42.35 -13.08
CA GLY A 189 5.55 42.14 -12.69
C GLY A 189 6.49 43.29 -13.03
N ARG A 190 5.98 44.51 -13.29
CA ARG A 190 6.78 45.74 -13.43
C ARG A 190 6.50 46.71 -12.29
#